data_AF-A0A7I4YJ10-F1
#
_entry.id   AF-A0A7I4YJ10-F1
#
_cell.length_a   1.000
_cell.length_b   1.000
_cell.length_c   1.000
_cell.angle_alpha   90.00
_cell.angle_beta   90.00
_cell.angle_gamma   90.00
#
_symmetry.space_group_name_H-M   'P 1'
#
loop_
_entity.id
_entity.type
_entity.pdbx_description
1 polymer ?
#
loop_
_entity_poly.entity_id
_entity_poly.type
_entity_poly.pdbx_seq_one_letter_code
_entity_poly.pdbx_strand_id
1 'polypeptide(L)'
;NVQDGYSCLKSCKQGDAACLGNHTEEILYQFRALPSTKSIINPIEVSRIRTLLETPFSVSYYMDRVGRRHFTVEQDQNIGIVKLIRPLKGPKEIKLRVDIHTKSKTGAILAYNVALIEVDVSEYQF
;
A
#
# COMPACT_ATOMS: atom_id res chain seq x y z
N ASN A 1 10.84 -7.63 13.28
CA ASN A 1 9.97 -8.82 13.30
C ASN A 1 9.25 -8.84 11.94
N VAL A 2 9.62 -9.76 11.04
CA VAL A 2 9.18 -9.76 9.62
C VAL A 2 7.68 -10.12 9.48
N GLN A 3 7.07 -10.62 10.55
CA GLN A 3 5.70 -11.14 10.58
C GLN A 3 4.63 -10.07 10.26
N ASP A 4 4.85 -8.81 10.62
CA ASP A 4 3.88 -7.73 10.36
C ASP A 4 4.15 -6.95 9.07
N GLY A 5 5.37 -7.11 8.53
CA GLY A 5 5.88 -6.39 7.37
C GLY A 5 7.38 -6.08 7.48
N TYR A 6 7.93 -5.56 6.38
CA TYR A 6 9.30 -5.06 6.28
C TYR A 6 9.40 -4.01 5.16
N SER A 7 10.39 -3.12 5.20
CA SER A 7 10.65 -2.19 4.11
C SER A 7 12.01 -2.44 3.47
N CYS A 8 12.07 -2.20 2.17
CA CYS A 8 13.28 -2.22 1.37
C CYS A 8 13.55 -0.81 0.86
N LEU A 9 14.64 -0.21 1.33
CA LEU A 9 15.13 1.07 0.83
C LEU A 9 16.04 0.84 -0.37
N LYS A 10 15.89 1.67 -1.40
CA LYS A 10 16.73 1.64 -2.58
C LYS A 10 18.18 1.95 -2.20
N SER A 11 19.10 1.14 -2.73
CA SER A 11 20.54 1.34 -2.60
C SER A 11 21.19 0.97 -3.92
N CYS A 12 21.81 1.95 -4.59
CA CYS A 12 22.42 1.77 -5.90
C CYS A 12 23.94 1.72 -5.79
N LYS A 13 24.57 0.85 -6.59
CA LYS A 13 26.02 0.87 -6.78
C LYS A 13 26.43 2.08 -7.60
N GLN A 14 27.64 2.59 -7.36
CA GLN A 14 28.20 3.68 -8.16
C GLN A 14 28.26 3.26 -9.64
N GLY A 15 27.73 4.10 -10.54
CA GLY A 15 27.71 3.84 -11.98
C GLY A 15 26.54 2.99 -12.49
N ASP A 16 25.67 2.47 -11.62
CA ASP A 16 24.46 1.76 -12.04
C ASP A 16 23.37 2.75 -12.45
N ALA A 17 23.43 3.19 -13.71
CA ALA A 17 22.48 4.15 -14.29
C ALA A 17 21.03 3.62 -14.27
N ALA A 18 20.81 2.31 -14.37
CA ALA A 18 19.48 1.71 -14.35
C ALA A 18 18.84 1.84 -12.96
N CYS A 19 19.62 1.55 -11.91
CA CYS A 19 19.16 1.75 -10.54
C CYS A 19 18.93 3.23 -10.23
N LEU A 20 19.88 4.11 -10.60
CA LEU A 20 19.77 5.55 -10.38
C LEU A 20 18.56 6.17 -11.10
N GLY A 21 18.24 5.68 -12.30
CA GLY A 21 17.09 6.14 -13.09
C GLY A 21 15.72 5.64 -12.61
N ASN A 22 15.66 4.60 -11.77
CA ASN A 22 14.39 4.15 -11.18
C ASN A 22 14.03 5.01 -9.98
N HIS A 23 12.96 5.79 -10.04
CA HIS A 23 12.56 6.71 -8.97
C HIS A 23 11.87 6.06 -7.76
N THR A 24 11.80 4.72 -7.71
CA THR A 24 11.23 4.00 -6.56
C THR A 24 12.25 3.96 -5.42
N GLU A 25 12.03 4.72 -4.36
CA GLU A 25 12.98 4.85 -3.24
C GLU A 25 12.70 3.85 -2.11
N GLU A 26 11.45 3.45 -1.91
CA GLU A 26 11.07 2.47 -0.89
C GLU A 26 9.98 1.51 -1.37
N ILE A 27 10.11 0.23 -1.01
CA ILE A 27 9.04 -0.77 -1.12
C ILE A 27 8.72 -1.29 0.29
N LEU A 28 7.51 -1.02 0.75
CA LEU A 28 6.97 -1.51 2.02
C LEU A 28 6.15 -2.77 1.78
N TYR A 29 6.53 -3.87 2.43
CA TYR A 29 5.78 -5.12 2.44
C TYR A 29 4.97 -5.24 3.73
N GLN A 30 3.71 -5.67 3.63
CA GLN A 30 2.85 -5.96 4.77
C GLN A 30 2.08 -7.25 4.54
N PHE A 31 1.81 -7.98 5.61
CA PHE A 31 1.05 -9.23 5.59
C PHE A 31 -0.20 -9.08 6.45
N ARG A 32 -1.37 -9.44 5.91
CA ARG A 32 -2.66 -9.34 6.61
C ARG A 32 -3.45 -10.62 6.43
N ALA A 33 -4.02 -11.13 7.51
CA ALA A 33 -4.98 -12.22 7.47
C ALA A 33 -6.39 -11.64 7.64
N LEU A 34 -7.29 -11.95 6.74
CA LEU A 34 -8.70 -11.56 6.79
C LEU A 34 -9.61 -12.79 6.72
N PRO A 35 -10.75 -12.80 7.42
CA PRO A 35 -11.72 -13.86 7.24
C PRO A 35 -12.49 -13.70 5.92
N SER A 36 -13.01 -14.82 5.39
CA SER A 36 -14.11 -14.75 4.43
C SER A 36 -15.28 -13.96 5.03
N THR A 37 -15.83 -13.03 4.26
CA THR A 37 -16.94 -12.13 4.66
C THR A 37 -18.08 -12.26 3.65
N LYS A 38 -19.33 -12.48 4.11
CA LYS A 38 -20.53 -12.50 3.22
C LYS A 38 -21.00 -11.10 2.86
N SER A 39 -20.94 -10.18 3.82
CA SER A 39 -21.45 -8.82 3.71
C SER A 39 -20.50 -7.85 4.42
N ILE A 40 -20.49 -6.61 3.94
CA ILE A 40 -19.74 -5.50 4.55
C ILE A 40 -20.73 -4.36 4.71
N ILE A 41 -21.09 -4.06 5.96
CA ILE A 41 -22.00 -2.95 6.29
C ILE A 41 -21.21 -1.64 6.34
N ASN A 42 -20.03 -1.69 6.97
CA ASN A 42 -19.10 -0.57 7.07
C ASN A 42 -17.74 -0.99 6.53
N PRO A 43 -17.01 -0.11 5.83
CA PRO A 43 -15.64 -0.38 5.39
C PRO A 43 -14.74 -0.82 6.55
N ILE A 44 -13.98 -1.91 6.35
CA ILE A 44 -13.10 -2.48 7.39
C ILE A 44 -11.67 -2.02 7.11
N GLU A 45 -11.00 -1.40 8.08
CA GLU A 45 -9.58 -1.04 7.95
C GLU A 45 -8.70 -2.30 7.89
N VAL A 46 -7.87 -2.39 6.86
CA VAL A 46 -6.96 -3.54 6.61
C VAL A 46 -5.51 -3.13 6.81
N SER A 47 -5.16 -1.90 6.43
CA SER A 47 -3.82 -1.37 6.60
C SER A 47 -3.83 0.15 6.74
N ARG A 48 -2.86 0.67 7.47
CA ARG A 48 -2.61 2.09 7.68
C ARG A 48 -1.15 2.38 7.37
N ILE A 49 -0.92 3.19 6.36
CA ILE A 49 0.42 3.56 5.88
C ILE A 49 0.65 5.02 6.21
N ARG A 50 1.61 5.32 7.09
CA ARG A 50 2.01 6.69 7.40
C ARG A 50 3.32 7.00 6.69
N THR A 51 3.35 8.09 5.93
CA THR A 51 4.59 8.58 5.33
C THR A 51 5.17 9.68 6.21
N LEU A 52 6.40 9.50 6.68
CA LEU A 52 7.12 10.53 7.42
C LEU A 52 7.68 11.55 6.42
N LEU A 53 7.25 12.80 6.56
CA LEU A 53 7.55 13.88 5.63
C LEU A 53 7.82 15.14 6.46
N GLU A 54 8.80 15.93 6.04
CA GLU A 54 8.99 17.29 6.54
C GLU A 54 8.20 18.28 5.67
N THR A 55 7.72 19.38 6.26
CA THR A 55 7.16 20.48 5.47
C THR A 55 8.24 21.07 4.56
N PRO A 56 7.96 21.40 3.29
CA PRO A 56 6.65 21.61 2.68
C PRO A 56 6.21 20.48 1.72
N PHE A 57 6.55 19.22 2.01
CA PHE A 57 6.19 18.10 1.14
C PHE A 57 4.75 17.61 1.39
N SER A 58 4.12 17.09 0.34
CA SER A 58 2.82 16.42 0.42
C SER A 58 2.91 15.01 -0.13
N VAL A 59 1.90 14.18 0.13
CA VAL A 59 1.84 12.81 -0.37
C VAL A 59 0.49 12.51 -1.00
N SER A 60 0.47 11.55 -1.92
CA SER A 60 -0.76 11.01 -2.49
C SER A 60 -0.68 9.50 -2.60
N TYR A 61 -1.77 8.82 -2.24
CA TYR A 61 -1.88 7.37 -2.25
C TYR A 61 -2.81 6.91 -3.38
N TYR A 62 -2.38 5.90 -4.13
CA TYR A 62 -3.14 5.35 -5.25
C TYR A 62 -3.15 3.83 -5.20
N MET A 63 -4.33 3.25 -5.14
CA MET A 63 -4.48 1.80 -5.27
C MET A 63 -4.55 1.40 -6.74
N ASP A 64 -3.98 0.26 -7.07
CA ASP A 64 -4.06 -0.34 -8.40
C ASP A 64 -5.49 -0.78 -8.78
N ARG A 65 -5.70 -1.11 -10.06
CA ARG A 65 -7.02 -1.47 -10.57
C ARG A 65 -7.54 -2.79 -9.99
N VAL A 66 -6.65 -3.73 -9.66
CA VAL A 66 -7.06 -5.03 -9.10
C VAL A 66 -7.53 -4.84 -7.67
N GLY A 67 -6.78 -4.11 -6.84
CA GLY A 67 -7.17 -3.79 -5.46
C GLY A 67 -8.50 -3.05 -5.36
N ARG A 68 -8.74 -2.07 -6.24
CA ARG A 68 -10.00 -1.28 -6.27
C ARG A 68 -11.28 -2.09 -6.48
N ARG A 69 -11.18 -3.37 -6.84
CA ARG A 69 -12.35 -4.26 -6.94
C ARG A 69 -12.97 -4.57 -5.58
N HIS A 70 -12.18 -4.64 -4.51
CA HIS A 70 -12.68 -4.98 -3.18
C HIS A 70 -12.23 -4.02 -2.10
N PHE A 71 -11.22 -3.22 -2.38
CA PHE A 71 -10.61 -2.30 -1.42
C PHE A 71 -10.67 -0.87 -1.96
N THR A 72 -10.51 0.09 -1.05
CA THR A 72 -10.28 1.50 -1.36
C THR A 72 -9.10 1.99 -0.55
N VAL A 73 -8.47 3.08 -1.01
CA VAL A 73 -7.51 3.83 -0.20
C VAL A 73 -8.12 5.19 0.10
N GLU A 74 -8.30 5.49 1.38
CA GLU A 74 -8.69 6.80 1.87
C GLU A 74 -7.45 7.53 2.37
N GLN A 75 -7.35 8.82 2.07
CA GLN A 75 -6.23 9.63 2.51
C GLN A 75 -6.68 10.58 3.64
N ASP A 76 -5.91 10.59 4.71
CA ASP A 76 -5.99 11.55 5.80
C ASP A 76 -4.60 12.15 6.01
N GLN A 77 -4.40 13.39 5.55
CA GLN A 77 -3.10 14.07 5.55
C GLN A 77 -1.99 13.23 4.89
N ASN A 78 -1.01 12.78 5.70
CA ASN A 78 0.11 11.92 5.33
C ASN A 78 -0.11 10.45 5.66
N ILE A 79 -1.36 10.02 5.78
CA ILE A 79 -1.76 8.66 6.08
C ILE A 79 -2.66 8.13 4.97
N GLY A 80 -2.29 7.00 4.38
CA GLY A 80 -3.12 6.21 3.49
C GLY A 80 -3.75 5.03 4.24
N ILE A 81 -5.07 4.97 4.28
CA ILE A 81 -5.85 3.93 4.96
C ILE A 81 -6.48 3.02 3.92
N VAL A 82 -6.04 1.77 3.87
CA VAL A 82 -6.60 0.74 3.00
C VAL A 82 -7.79 0.11 3.71
N LYS A 83 -8.96 0.20 3.08
CA LYS A 83 -10.21 -0.35 3.62
C LYS A 83 -10.83 -1.37 2.68
N LEU A 84 -11.33 -2.46 3.23
CA LEU A 84 -12.15 -3.44 2.53
C LEU A 84 -13.58 -2.90 2.42
N ILE A 85 -14.09 -2.78 1.19
CA ILE A 85 -15.40 -2.21 0.87
C ILE A 85 -16.35 -3.21 0.20
N ARG A 86 -15.84 -4.36 -0.26
CA ARG A 86 -16.68 -5.45 -0.79
C ARG A 86 -16.35 -6.79 -0.14
N PRO A 87 -17.34 -7.69 0.02
CA PRO A 87 -17.15 -9.02 0.60
C PRO A 87 -16.02 -9.83 -0.06
N LEU A 88 -15.36 -10.68 0.72
CA LEU A 88 -14.34 -11.60 0.22
C LEU A 88 -14.75 -13.05 0.48
N LYS A 89 -14.58 -13.89 -0.53
CA LYS A 89 -14.68 -15.35 -0.39
C LYS A 89 -13.30 -15.96 -0.56
N GLY A 90 -12.82 -16.63 0.48
CA GLY A 90 -11.62 -17.47 0.49
C GLY A 90 -11.94 -18.94 0.18
N PRO A 91 -10.92 -19.82 0.23
CA PRO A 91 -9.51 -19.50 0.47
C PRO A 91 -8.86 -18.82 -0.75
N LYS A 92 -8.12 -17.73 -0.54
CA LYS A 92 -7.32 -17.08 -1.59
C LYS A 92 -6.34 -16.05 -1.02
N GLU A 93 -5.26 -15.81 -1.76
CA GLU A 93 -4.35 -14.70 -1.53
C GLU A 93 -4.67 -13.53 -2.48
N ILE A 94 -4.61 -12.30 -1.96
CA ILE A 94 -4.76 -11.07 -2.73
C ILE A 94 -3.53 -10.20 -2.50
N LYS A 95 -2.88 -9.78 -3.59
CA LYS A 95 -1.78 -8.82 -3.54
C LYS A 95 -2.31 -7.45 -3.90
N LEU A 96 -2.28 -6.53 -2.94
CA LEU A 96 -2.63 -5.13 -3.15
C LEU A 96 -1.38 -4.31 -3.38
N ARG A 97 -1.46 -3.38 -4.33
CA ARG A 97 -0.41 -2.39 -4.57
C ARG A 97 -0.97 -1.00 -4.33
N VAL A 98 -0.31 -0.26 -3.44
CA VAL A 98 -0.58 1.15 -3.18
C VAL A 98 0.66 1.94 -3.57
N ASP A 99 0.57 2.72 -4.64
CA ASP A 99 1.60 3.67 -5.04
C ASP A 99 1.49 4.94 -4.18
N ILE A 100 2.63 5.42 -3.71
CA ILE A 100 2.76 6.53 -2.76
C ILE A 100 3.68 7.56 -3.42
N HIS A 101 3.12 8.71 -3.79
CA HIS A 101 3.88 9.76 -4.46
C HIS A 101 4.15 10.91 -3.50
N THR A 102 5.41 11.11 -3.15
CA THR A 102 5.85 12.30 -2.42
C THR A 102 6.03 13.44 -3.41
N LYS A 103 5.44 14.59 -3.11
CA LYS A 103 5.39 15.76 -3.99
C LYS A 103 6.00 16.97 -3.31
N SER A 104 6.67 17.79 -4.10
CA SER A 104 7.11 19.12 -3.68
C SER A 104 5.92 20.06 -3.46
N LYS A 105 6.19 21.25 -2.90
CA LYS A 105 5.19 22.33 -2.79
C LYS A 105 4.58 22.74 -4.14
N THR A 106 5.32 22.59 -5.25
CA THR A 106 4.85 22.89 -6.60
C THR A 106 4.13 21.71 -7.26
N GLY A 107 4.01 20.56 -6.58
CA GLY A 107 3.33 19.36 -7.07
C GLY A 107 4.22 18.42 -7.87
N ALA A 108 5.51 18.73 -8.07
CA ALA A 108 6.45 17.83 -8.74
C ALA A 108 6.70 16.58 -7.90
N ILE A 109 6.68 15.40 -8.51
CA ILE A 109 6.95 14.14 -7.80
C ILE A 109 8.45 14.05 -7.52
N LEU A 110 8.79 13.88 -6.24
CA LEU A 110 10.17 13.82 -5.75
C LEU A 110 10.63 12.37 -5.50
N ALA A 111 9.70 11.53 -5.06
CA ALA A 111 9.98 10.13 -4.77
C ALA A 111 8.72 9.29 -5.01
N TYR A 112 8.94 8.06 -5.48
CA TYR A 112 7.91 7.04 -5.59
C TYR A 112 8.18 5.99 -4.53
N ASN A 113 7.20 5.72 -3.69
CA ASN A 113 7.24 4.59 -2.77
C ASN A 113 6.07 3.66 -3.10
N VAL A 114 6.21 2.39 -2.76
CA VAL A 114 5.16 1.39 -3.04
C VAL A 114 4.90 0.61 -1.77
N ALA A 115 3.64 0.49 -1.37
CA ALA A 115 3.22 -0.49 -0.37
C ALA A 115 2.58 -1.69 -1.05
N LEU A 116 3.18 -2.87 -0.84
CA LEU A 116 2.68 -4.18 -1.24
C LEU A 116 2.07 -4.85 -0.01
N ILE A 117 0.76 -5.05 -0.04
CA ILE A 117 0.03 -5.67 1.06
C ILE A 117 -0.47 -7.03 0.56
N GLU A 118 0.06 -8.10 1.14
CA GLU A 118 -0.41 -9.45 0.89
C GLU A 118 -1.51 -9.77 1.90
N VAL A 119 -2.69 -10.09 1.37
CA VAL A 119 -3.89 -10.38 2.13
C VAL A 119 -4.23 -11.86 1.93
N ASP A 120 -4.05 -12.65 2.98
CA ASP A 120 -4.53 -14.03 3.04
C ASP A 120 -5.98 -14.03 3.50
N VAL A 121 -6.87 -14.65 2.71
CA VAL A 121 -8.30 -14.75 3.02
C VAL A 121 -8.61 -16.19 3.40
N SER A 122 -8.95 -16.42 4.66
CA SER A 122 -9.20 -17.76 5.18
C SER A 122 -10.46 -18.40 4.57
N GLU A 123 -10.45 -19.73 4.46
CA GLU A 123 -11.64 -20.52 4.14
C GLU A 123 -12.68 -20.39 5.26
N TYR A 124 -13.95 -20.20 4.88
CA TYR A 124 -15.06 -20.27 5.82
C TYR A 124 -16.30 -20.81 5.12
N GLN A 125 -16.97 -21.77 5.74
CA GLN A 125 -18.26 -22.27 5.30
C GLN A 125 -19.37 -21.45 5.94
N PHE A 126 -20.31 -21.05 5.10
CA PHE A 126 -21.26 -19.97 5.34
C PHE A 126 -22.67 -20.52 5.47
#